data_AF-H3ZLN8-F1
#
_entry.id   AF-H3ZLN8-F1
#
_cell.length_a   1.000
_cell.length_b   1.000
_cell.length_c   1.000
_cell.angle_alpha   90.00
_cell.angle_beta   90.00
_cell.angle_gamma   90.00
#
_symmetry.space_group_name_H-M   'P 1'
#
loop_
_entity.id
_entity.type
_entity.pdbx_description
1 polymer ?
#
loop_
_entity_poly.entity_id
_entity_poly.type
_entity_poly.pdbx_seq_one_letter_code
_entity_poly.pdbx_strand_id
1 'polypeptide(L)'
;MRKGQLLSIDALLSLVIVVMVVGVVMNTNDMIRAEITNLLDWYDRANIANNMLDVLTKNPGYPEDWEENVSGVKMIGLRHGNYSYALDYEKILALNRSKGNLTEIFDQLARGKDFMFEFYVSKFNVSVKGRFPRVYLYNKTFKGLGPGAETVNFVISTDDNPGMDPDPFSVSYIYLRHSGNIFINEEICDLISGNRIDLHQGDYLKFVVAEPVYVLARRAEQEKYLIPSNSIIEIYIDIEVSKGFQMNFGRGNCEEGDIRFSITGHGSLIITVSSYDNTFPNLTSTYNRSRDFYDLSEPLYTIAFINKTFVEDEATIKASMQRSPWIEPVERTFVFLRPVYNLSAGPSDEEPLVYGFMKYKVMDGEVVRIKVNSSSYGNLTLISQLGTEIRGFFVYGNQSDLNATLVWYEYENETRTQKLKSYKGFNGTITVPFKELFGSTDTQNKILLLWLYSLEGWSRDEVEIEFIPEIRYMLEPKFDDAIIKLLVWDDR
;
A
#
# COMPACT_ATOMS: atom_id res chain seq x y z
N MET A 1 -106.50 21.80 -17.22
CA MET A 1 -105.38 21.97 -16.24
C MET A 1 -104.34 20.84 -16.22
N ARG A 2 -104.25 19.91 -17.21
CA ARG A 2 -103.33 18.74 -17.14
C ARG A 2 -102.07 18.75 -18.02
N LYS A 3 -101.86 19.73 -18.92
CA LYS A 3 -100.67 19.78 -19.81
C LYS A 3 -99.51 20.67 -19.31
N GLY A 4 -99.78 21.69 -18.49
CA GLY A 4 -98.74 22.59 -17.94
C GLY A 4 -97.94 21.97 -16.78
N GLN A 5 -98.57 21.12 -15.97
CA GLN A 5 -97.89 20.42 -14.87
C GLN A 5 -96.95 19.30 -15.36
N LEU A 6 -97.26 18.65 -16.49
CA LEU A 6 -96.37 17.65 -17.10
C LEU A 6 -95.09 18.31 -17.65
N LEU A 7 -95.20 19.49 -18.27
CA LEU A 7 -94.06 20.25 -18.77
C LEU A 7 -93.14 20.76 -17.65
N SER A 8 -93.70 21.20 -16.51
CA SER A 8 -92.89 21.65 -15.38
C SER A 8 -92.20 20.51 -14.64
N ILE A 9 -92.83 19.33 -14.56
CA ILE A 9 -92.21 18.14 -13.94
C ILE A 9 -91.06 17.63 -14.80
N ASP A 10 -91.24 17.56 -16.12
CA ASP A 10 -90.20 17.10 -17.05
C ASP A 10 -89.00 18.06 -17.10
N ALA A 11 -89.25 19.38 -17.03
CA ALA A 11 -88.20 20.38 -16.88
C ALA A 11 -87.43 20.27 -15.55
N LEU A 12 -88.12 19.97 -14.44
CA LEU A 12 -87.49 19.78 -13.13
C LEU A 12 -86.63 18.49 -13.10
N LEU A 13 -87.14 17.43 -13.71
CA LEU A 13 -86.45 16.13 -13.79
C LEU A 13 -85.19 16.24 -14.67
N SER A 14 -85.30 16.95 -15.81
CA SER A 14 -84.16 17.30 -16.66
C SER A 14 -83.13 18.16 -15.91
N LEU A 15 -83.56 19.15 -15.14
CA LEU A 15 -82.66 19.99 -14.33
C LEU A 15 -81.90 19.17 -13.29
N VAL A 16 -82.57 18.27 -12.57
CA VAL A 16 -81.94 17.40 -11.56
C VAL A 16 -80.89 16.49 -12.21
N ILE A 17 -81.20 15.90 -13.36
CA ILE A 17 -80.25 15.07 -14.11
C ILE A 17 -79.05 15.90 -14.54
N VAL A 18 -79.25 17.11 -15.07
CA VAL A 18 -78.15 18.01 -15.48
C VAL A 18 -77.27 18.38 -14.28
N VAL A 19 -77.85 18.74 -13.14
CA VAL A 19 -77.09 19.09 -11.92
C VAL A 19 -76.29 17.88 -11.41
N MET A 20 -76.87 16.68 -11.42
CA MET A 20 -76.18 15.46 -11.00
C MET A 20 -75.03 15.11 -11.97
N VAL A 21 -75.25 15.20 -13.28
CA VAL A 21 -74.19 14.99 -14.30
C VAL A 21 -73.08 16.02 -14.13
N VAL A 22 -73.40 17.30 -13.94
CA VAL A 22 -72.39 18.35 -13.70
C VAL A 22 -71.62 18.08 -12.42
N GLY A 23 -72.28 17.68 -11.32
CA GLY A 23 -71.61 17.34 -10.06
C GLY A 23 -70.67 16.13 -10.17
N VAL A 24 -71.09 15.08 -10.88
CA VAL A 24 -70.24 13.90 -11.16
C VAL A 24 -69.06 14.29 -12.05
N VAL A 25 -69.28 15.10 -13.10
CA VAL A 25 -68.21 15.58 -13.98
C VAL A 25 -67.23 16.45 -13.22
N MET A 26 -67.69 17.34 -12.33
CA MET A 26 -66.83 18.18 -11.49
C MET A 26 -65.97 17.34 -10.54
N ASN A 27 -66.57 16.41 -9.79
CA ASN A 27 -65.84 15.53 -8.89
C ASN A 27 -64.83 14.64 -9.63
N THR A 28 -65.22 14.11 -10.79
CA THR A 28 -64.32 13.29 -11.62
C THR A 28 -63.17 14.14 -12.17
N ASN A 29 -63.43 15.38 -12.57
CA ASN A 29 -62.41 16.30 -13.05
C ASN A 29 -61.42 16.70 -11.94
N ASP A 30 -61.90 16.94 -10.72
CA ASP A 30 -61.05 17.24 -9.57
C ASP A 30 -60.19 16.02 -9.18
N MET A 31 -60.76 14.81 -9.23
CA MET A 31 -60.02 13.56 -9.00
C MET A 31 -58.93 13.36 -10.06
N ILE A 32 -59.26 13.51 -11.35
CA ILE A 32 -58.29 13.42 -12.45
C ILE A 32 -57.20 14.48 -12.30
N ARG A 33 -57.56 15.71 -11.94
CA ARG A 33 -56.61 16.78 -11.72
C ARG A 33 -55.65 16.46 -10.57
N ALA A 34 -56.15 15.95 -9.45
CA ALA A 34 -55.32 15.53 -8.33
C ALA A 34 -54.37 14.40 -8.73
N GLU A 35 -54.84 13.43 -9.51
CA GLU A 35 -54.03 12.29 -9.95
C GLU A 35 -52.97 12.69 -10.98
N ILE A 36 -53.31 13.56 -11.94
CA ILE A 36 -52.33 14.15 -12.87
C ILE A 36 -51.29 14.98 -12.10
N THR A 37 -51.70 15.75 -11.09
CA THR A 37 -50.77 16.55 -10.28
C THR A 37 -49.83 15.64 -9.50
N ASN A 38 -50.33 14.55 -8.92
CA ASN A 38 -49.50 13.56 -8.22
C ASN A 38 -48.55 12.82 -9.19
N LEU A 39 -48.99 12.49 -10.40
CA LEU A 39 -48.13 11.86 -11.41
C LEU A 39 -47.04 12.81 -11.90
N LEU A 40 -47.35 14.09 -12.11
CA LEU A 40 -46.37 15.11 -12.48
C LEU A 40 -45.36 15.34 -11.35
N ASP A 41 -45.83 15.46 -10.11
CA ASP A 41 -44.97 15.61 -8.93
C ASP A 41 -44.10 14.38 -8.70
N TRP A 42 -44.63 13.17 -8.88
CA TRP A 42 -43.85 11.93 -8.87
C TRP A 42 -42.80 11.90 -9.98
N TYR A 43 -43.15 12.29 -11.21
CA TYR A 43 -42.22 12.35 -12.33
C TYR A 43 -41.09 13.36 -12.09
N ASP A 44 -41.41 14.52 -11.54
CA ASP A 44 -40.41 15.53 -11.17
C ASP A 44 -39.48 14.98 -10.08
N ARG A 45 -40.01 14.30 -9.05
CA ARG A 45 -39.21 13.69 -7.96
C ARG A 45 -38.27 12.60 -8.46
N ALA A 46 -38.77 11.65 -9.26
CA ALA A 46 -38.00 10.51 -9.76
C ALA A 46 -36.83 10.91 -10.67
N ASN A 47 -36.88 12.11 -11.26
CA ASN A 47 -35.85 12.60 -12.17
C ASN A 47 -34.78 13.46 -11.48
N ILE A 48 -35.00 13.99 -10.27
CA ILE A 48 -34.00 14.85 -9.60
C ILE A 48 -32.70 14.09 -9.39
N ALA A 49 -32.76 12.92 -8.72
CA ALA A 49 -31.57 12.12 -8.44
C ALA A 49 -30.79 11.73 -9.71
N ASN A 50 -31.51 11.30 -10.76
CA ASN A 50 -30.90 10.97 -12.05
C ASN A 50 -30.24 12.18 -12.74
N ASN A 51 -30.91 13.34 -12.72
CA ASN A 51 -30.37 14.57 -13.30
C ASN A 51 -29.15 15.07 -12.54
N MET A 52 -29.18 15.03 -11.20
CA MET A 52 -28.04 15.41 -10.35
C MET A 52 -26.82 14.56 -10.67
N LEU A 53 -27.01 13.23 -10.69
CA LEU A 53 -25.94 12.30 -10.97
C LEU A 53 -25.45 12.43 -12.43
N ASP A 54 -26.33 12.70 -13.39
CA ASP A 54 -25.97 13.00 -14.78
C ASP A 54 -25.08 14.23 -14.90
N VAL A 55 -25.48 15.35 -14.27
CA VAL A 55 -24.69 16.59 -14.30
C VAL A 55 -23.30 16.36 -13.72
N LEU A 56 -23.22 15.67 -12.58
CA LEU A 56 -21.94 15.37 -11.95
C LEU A 56 -21.08 14.43 -12.78
N THR A 57 -21.65 13.40 -13.40
CA THR A 57 -20.83 12.32 -13.99
C THR A 57 -20.60 12.46 -15.49
N LYS A 58 -21.44 13.23 -16.20
CA LYS A 58 -21.34 13.43 -17.65
C LYS A 58 -20.65 14.74 -18.04
N ASN A 59 -20.32 15.61 -17.08
CA ASN A 59 -19.65 16.88 -17.31
C ASN A 59 -18.33 16.94 -16.50
N PRO A 60 -17.24 17.52 -17.02
CA PRO A 60 -16.02 17.71 -16.25
C PRO A 60 -16.08 18.87 -15.25
N GLY A 61 -17.10 19.70 -15.31
CA GLY A 61 -17.24 20.91 -14.50
C GLY A 61 -16.84 22.16 -15.27
N TYR A 62 -17.11 23.31 -14.67
CA TYR A 62 -16.67 24.60 -15.19
C TYR A 62 -16.17 25.51 -14.07
N PRO A 63 -14.89 25.93 -14.08
CA PRO A 63 -13.86 25.53 -15.05
C PRO A 63 -13.54 24.03 -14.98
N GLU A 64 -12.83 23.51 -15.99
CA GLU A 64 -12.58 22.06 -16.13
C GLU A 64 -11.69 21.49 -15.01
N ASP A 65 -10.81 22.32 -14.48
CA ASP A 65 -9.79 22.12 -13.45
C ASP A 65 -10.23 22.69 -12.09
N TRP A 66 -11.54 22.71 -11.81
CA TRP A 66 -12.10 23.37 -10.63
C TRP A 66 -11.58 22.82 -9.29
N GLU A 67 -11.07 21.58 -9.28
CA GLU A 67 -10.42 20.94 -8.14
C GLU A 67 -9.17 21.68 -7.66
N GLU A 68 -8.50 22.43 -8.55
CA GLU A 68 -7.35 23.26 -8.21
C GLU A 68 -7.78 24.60 -7.60
N ASN A 69 -8.94 25.13 -8.00
CA ASN A 69 -9.46 26.42 -7.52
C ASN A 69 -10.99 26.45 -7.42
N VAL A 70 -11.48 26.21 -6.21
CA VAL A 70 -12.92 26.12 -5.92
C VAL A 70 -13.63 27.48 -5.87
N SER A 71 -12.91 28.60 -5.84
CA SER A 71 -13.53 29.93 -5.72
C SER A 71 -14.24 30.42 -6.99
N GLY A 72 -13.91 29.85 -8.15
CA GLY A 72 -14.44 30.25 -9.46
C GLY A 72 -15.47 29.29 -10.07
N VAL A 73 -15.93 28.30 -9.31
CA VAL A 73 -16.75 27.20 -9.83
C VAL A 73 -18.16 27.67 -10.16
N LYS A 74 -18.59 27.36 -11.38
CA LYS A 74 -19.97 27.61 -11.85
C LYS A 74 -20.77 26.32 -11.98
N MET A 75 -20.08 25.20 -12.24
CA MET A 75 -20.70 23.89 -12.39
C MET A 75 -19.75 22.83 -11.86
N ILE A 76 -20.26 21.96 -10.98
CA ILE A 76 -19.50 20.82 -10.49
C ILE A 76 -19.66 19.68 -11.49
N GLY A 77 -18.53 19.06 -11.83
CA GLY A 77 -18.50 17.86 -12.64
C GLY A 77 -17.30 17.01 -12.23
N LEU A 78 -17.49 15.70 -12.26
CA LEU A 78 -16.53 14.68 -11.86
C LEU A 78 -15.91 13.99 -13.06
N ARG A 79 -16.38 14.26 -14.30
CA ARG A 79 -15.80 13.63 -15.48
C ARG A 79 -14.37 14.10 -15.70
N HIS A 80 -13.50 13.18 -16.10
CA HIS A 80 -12.16 13.56 -16.51
C HIS A 80 -12.20 14.26 -17.88
N GLY A 81 -11.34 15.26 -18.08
CA GLY A 81 -11.29 16.04 -19.31
C GLY A 81 -10.96 15.22 -20.56
N ASN A 82 -9.85 14.49 -20.48
CA ASN A 82 -9.34 13.70 -21.60
C ASN A 82 -10.00 12.32 -21.76
N TYR A 83 -10.76 11.84 -20.77
CA TYR A 83 -11.31 10.49 -20.75
C TYR A 83 -12.82 10.56 -20.50
N SER A 84 -13.60 10.68 -21.57
CA SER A 84 -15.05 10.92 -21.52
C SER A 84 -15.87 9.81 -20.84
N TYR A 85 -15.30 8.62 -20.70
CA TYR A 85 -15.91 7.47 -20.03
C TYR A 85 -15.45 7.30 -18.57
N ALA A 86 -14.48 8.11 -18.12
CA ALA A 86 -13.90 8.01 -16.79
C ALA A 86 -14.20 9.25 -15.96
N LEU A 87 -14.35 9.02 -14.66
CA LEU A 87 -14.43 10.06 -13.66
C LEU A 87 -13.04 10.33 -13.07
N ASP A 88 -12.83 11.53 -12.56
CA ASP A 88 -11.58 11.99 -11.98
C ASP A 88 -11.59 11.78 -10.46
N TYR A 89 -10.59 11.04 -9.97
CA TYR A 89 -10.47 10.76 -8.54
C TYR A 89 -10.16 12.02 -7.73
N GLU A 90 -9.31 12.91 -8.23
CA GLU A 90 -8.93 14.15 -7.53
C GLU A 90 -10.12 15.09 -7.37
N LYS A 91 -11.02 15.11 -8.36
CA LYS A 91 -12.28 15.87 -8.26
C LYS A 91 -13.19 15.38 -7.15
N ILE A 92 -13.22 14.07 -6.85
CA ILE A 92 -13.95 13.55 -5.68
C ILE A 92 -13.29 14.03 -4.39
N LEU A 93 -11.95 13.95 -4.30
CA LEU A 93 -11.23 14.40 -3.11
C LEU A 93 -11.50 15.90 -2.87
N ALA A 94 -11.41 16.71 -3.93
CA ALA A 94 -11.68 18.13 -3.89
C ALA A 94 -13.15 18.46 -3.55
N LEU A 95 -14.11 17.67 -4.06
CA LEU A 95 -15.53 17.80 -3.74
C LEU A 95 -15.76 17.68 -2.25
N ASN A 96 -15.18 16.65 -1.61
CA ASN A 96 -15.34 16.44 -0.17
C ASN A 96 -14.62 17.52 0.65
N ARG A 97 -13.39 17.89 0.28
CA ARG A 97 -12.59 18.92 0.98
C ARG A 97 -13.22 20.31 0.90
N SER A 98 -13.91 20.61 -0.19
CA SER A 98 -14.39 21.98 -0.50
C SER A 98 -15.90 22.11 -0.56
N LYS A 99 -16.64 21.10 -0.07
CA LYS A 99 -18.11 21.05 -0.09
C LYS A 99 -18.77 22.35 0.42
N GLY A 100 -18.24 22.95 1.49
CA GLY A 100 -18.76 24.20 2.06
C GLY A 100 -18.76 25.39 1.09
N ASN A 101 -17.74 25.51 0.24
CA ASN A 101 -17.66 26.57 -0.77
C ASN A 101 -18.61 26.34 -1.96
N LEU A 102 -19.13 25.12 -2.09
CA LEU A 102 -19.98 24.67 -3.19
C LEU A 102 -21.47 24.65 -2.82
N THR A 103 -21.83 25.15 -1.64
CA THR A 103 -23.19 25.12 -1.07
C THR A 103 -24.26 25.62 -2.04
N GLU A 104 -24.07 26.78 -2.66
CA GLU A 104 -25.05 27.36 -3.59
C GLU A 104 -25.25 26.49 -4.84
N ILE A 105 -24.17 25.88 -5.35
CA ILE A 105 -24.21 25.01 -6.52
C ILE A 105 -24.95 23.72 -6.19
N PHE A 106 -24.71 23.15 -5.01
CA PHE A 106 -25.43 21.97 -4.53
C PHE A 106 -26.92 22.25 -4.29
N ASP A 107 -27.29 23.40 -3.72
CA ASP A 107 -28.69 23.80 -3.55
C ASP A 107 -29.42 23.91 -4.90
N GLN A 108 -28.76 24.50 -5.90
CA GLN A 108 -29.29 24.58 -7.27
C GLN A 108 -29.40 23.21 -7.94
N LEU A 109 -28.37 22.36 -7.79
CA LEU A 109 -28.32 21.02 -8.35
C LEU A 109 -29.44 20.14 -7.77
N ALA A 110 -29.65 20.22 -6.45
CA ALA A 110 -30.70 19.50 -5.74
C ALA A 110 -32.08 20.14 -5.86
N ARG A 111 -32.21 21.33 -6.44
CA ARG A 111 -33.46 22.12 -6.52
C ARG A 111 -34.09 22.32 -5.13
N GLY A 112 -33.25 22.60 -4.14
CA GLY A 112 -33.68 22.80 -2.75
C GLY A 112 -34.12 21.53 -2.01
N LYS A 113 -33.81 20.34 -2.54
CA LYS A 113 -34.04 19.05 -1.89
C LYS A 113 -32.86 18.64 -1.02
N ASP A 114 -33.14 17.78 -0.05
CA ASP A 114 -32.10 17.13 0.73
C ASP A 114 -31.52 15.97 -0.06
N PHE A 115 -30.22 15.72 0.11
CA PHE A 115 -29.58 14.58 -0.55
C PHE A 115 -28.38 14.05 0.24
N MET A 116 -27.99 12.82 -0.11
CA MET A 116 -26.76 12.20 0.36
C MET A 116 -26.06 11.48 -0.78
N PHE A 117 -24.78 11.82 -1.00
CA PHE A 117 -23.87 11.02 -1.81
C PHE A 117 -23.07 10.06 -0.94
N GLU A 118 -22.94 8.84 -1.43
CA GLU A 118 -22.00 7.83 -0.93
C GLU A 118 -21.09 7.42 -2.09
N PHE A 119 -19.79 7.60 -1.91
CA PHE A 119 -18.77 7.22 -2.90
C PHE A 119 -18.05 5.96 -2.45
N TYR A 120 -18.15 4.87 -3.21
CA TYR A 120 -17.44 3.62 -2.94
C TYR A 120 -16.38 3.42 -4.01
N VAL A 121 -15.11 3.47 -3.64
CA VAL A 121 -13.99 3.44 -4.60
C VAL A 121 -13.08 2.26 -4.27
N SER A 122 -12.64 1.55 -5.30
CA SER A 122 -11.67 0.47 -5.13
C SER A 122 -10.34 1.03 -4.60
N LYS A 123 -9.69 0.34 -3.66
CA LYS A 123 -8.38 0.75 -3.13
C LYS A 123 -7.51 -0.44 -2.78
N PHE A 124 -6.21 -0.21 -2.82
CA PHE A 124 -5.21 -1.09 -2.23
C PHE A 124 -5.01 -0.70 -0.78
N ASN A 125 -4.97 -1.69 0.10
CA ASN A 125 -4.51 -1.53 1.47
C ASN A 125 -3.18 -2.27 1.61
N VAL A 126 -2.14 -1.56 2.04
CA VAL A 126 -0.85 -2.18 2.33
C VAL A 126 -0.64 -2.28 3.83
N SER A 127 -0.05 -3.38 4.29
CA SER A 127 0.30 -3.53 5.70
C SER A 127 1.66 -4.18 5.89
N VAL A 128 2.37 -3.72 6.91
CA VAL A 128 3.66 -4.24 7.35
C VAL A 128 3.50 -4.70 8.79
N LYS A 129 3.61 -6.01 9.03
CA LYS A 129 3.54 -6.58 10.38
C LYS A 129 4.90 -7.14 10.79
N GLY A 130 5.43 -6.68 11.93
CA GLY A 130 6.77 -7.04 12.41
C GLY A 130 7.79 -5.97 12.08
N ARG A 131 9.08 -6.32 12.16
CA ARG A 131 10.20 -5.38 11.96
C ARG A 131 11.07 -5.80 10.79
N PHE A 132 11.61 -4.81 10.08
CA PHE A 132 12.66 -5.05 9.10
C PHE A 132 13.96 -5.48 9.81
N PRO A 133 14.72 -6.42 9.21
CA PRO A 133 15.99 -6.85 9.76
C PRO A 133 17.04 -5.75 9.64
N ARG A 134 17.76 -5.47 10.74
CA ARG A 134 18.96 -4.62 10.71
C ARG A 134 20.13 -5.45 10.24
N VAL A 135 21.06 -4.79 9.56
CA VAL A 135 22.22 -5.44 8.95
C VAL A 135 23.45 -4.94 9.69
N TYR A 136 24.18 -5.87 10.29
CA TYR A 136 25.39 -5.58 11.07
C TYR A 136 26.66 -5.72 10.21
N LEU A 137 26.64 -6.68 9.29
CA LEU A 137 27.68 -6.92 8.30
C LEU A 137 27.02 -7.26 6.97
N TYR A 138 27.50 -6.67 5.88
CA TYR A 138 27.00 -7.00 4.55
C TYR A 138 28.13 -7.28 3.58
N ASN A 139 28.20 -8.53 3.12
CA ASN A 139 29.20 -9.02 2.17
C ASN A 139 30.61 -8.50 2.49
N LYS A 140 30.97 -8.52 3.77
CA LYS A 140 32.27 -8.04 4.23
C LYS A 140 33.30 -9.14 3.99
N THR A 141 34.21 -8.90 3.06
CA THR A 141 35.29 -9.84 2.77
C THR A 141 36.50 -9.59 3.68
N PHE A 142 36.87 -10.60 4.46
CA PHE A 142 38.12 -10.64 5.22
C PHE A 142 39.15 -11.42 4.40
N LYS A 143 40.28 -10.80 4.08
CA LYS A 143 41.33 -11.37 3.20
C LYS A 143 42.73 -11.25 3.79
N GLY A 144 43.48 -12.35 3.82
CA GLY A 144 44.93 -12.39 4.07
C GLY A 144 45.71 -12.41 2.76
N LEU A 145 46.64 -11.48 2.56
CA LEU A 145 47.34 -11.30 1.28
C LEU A 145 48.64 -12.12 1.18
N GLY A 146 48.54 -13.42 0.93
CA GLY A 146 49.67 -14.25 0.44
C GLY A 146 50.88 -14.42 1.38
N PRO A 147 51.89 -15.21 0.97
CA PRO A 147 53.06 -15.50 1.79
C PRO A 147 53.96 -14.26 1.93
N GLY A 148 53.98 -13.67 3.13
CA GLY A 148 54.82 -12.51 3.48
C GLY A 148 54.06 -11.20 3.78
N ALA A 149 52.73 -11.16 3.59
CA ALA A 149 51.91 -10.05 4.08
C ALA A 149 51.08 -10.48 5.31
N GLU A 150 50.48 -9.49 5.99
CA GLU A 150 49.71 -9.65 7.23
C GLU A 150 48.70 -10.80 7.14
N THR A 151 48.95 -11.87 7.90
CA THR A 151 48.03 -12.98 8.07
C THR A 151 46.75 -12.48 8.74
N VAL A 152 45.59 -12.93 8.28
CA VAL A 152 44.32 -12.66 8.97
C VAL A 152 44.12 -13.72 10.04
N ASN A 153 43.87 -13.27 11.26
CA ASN A 153 43.30 -14.11 12.30
C ASN A 153 41.83 -13.74 12.46
N PHE A 154 40.95 -14.61 11.97
CA PHE A 154 39.49 -14.45 12.04
C PHE A 154 38.93 -15.32 13.16
N VAL A 155 38.06 -14.73 13.98
CA VAL A 155 37.41 -15.42 15.09
C VAL A 155 35.97 -14.95 15.21
N ILE A 156 35.06 -15.88 15.52
CA ILE A 156 33.75 -15.56 16.08
C ILE A 156 33.69 -16.10 17.50
N SER A 157 33.44 -15.22 18.48
CA SER A 157 33.45 -15.56 19.90
C SER A 157 32.49 -14.69 20.70
N THR A 158 32.05 -15.15 21.87
CA THR A 158 31.32 -14.33 22.85
C THR A 158 32.19 -13.26 23.50
N ASP A 159 33.51 -13.47 23.50
CA ASP A 159 34.47 -12.54 24.08
C ASP A 159 34.98 -11.54 23.04
N ASP A 160 35.30 -10.35 23.52
CA ASP A 160 35.59 -9.17 22.71
C ASP A 160 37.07 -9.04 22.36
N ASN A 161 37.91 -9.84 23.05
CA ASN A 161 39.33 -9.99 22.84
C ASN A 161 39.78 -11.46 23.05
N PRO A 162 39.23 -12.42 22.28
CA PRO A 162 39.48 -13.83 22.50
C PRO A 162 40.94 -14.19 22.22
N GLY A 163 41.42 -15.22 22.92
CA GLY A 163 42.69 -15.89 22.61
C GLY A 163 42.63 -16.67 21.30
N MET A 164 43.61 -17.56 21.07
CA MET A 164 43.61 -18.45 19.90
C MET A 164 42.62 -19.63 20.00
N ASP A 165 42.05 -19.87 21.19
CA ASP A 165 41.06 -20.91 21.45
C ASP A 165 39.83 -20.25 22.09
N PRO A 166 38.97 -19.59 21.29
CA PRO A 166 37.79 -18.88 21.80
C PRO A 166 36.78 -19.85 22.41
N ASP A 167 36.07 -19.37 23.44
CA ASP A 167 34.97 -20.14 24.01
C ASP A 167 33.84 -20.33 22.98
N PRO A 168 33.21 -21.52 22.97
CA PRO A 168 32.14 -21.84 22.03
C PRO A 168 30.86 -21.08 22.38
N PHE A 169 30.13 -20.67 21.35
CA PHE A 169 28.83 -20.00 21.48
C PHE A 169 27.71 -20.94 21.04
N SER A 170 26.52 -20.74 21.61
CA SER A 170 25.32 -21.49 21.26
C SER A 170 24.67 -20.94 19.98
N VAL A 171 24.17 -21.86 19.15
CA VAL A 171 23.33 -21.53 17.98
C VAL A 171 21.97 -22.21 18.09
N SER A 172 20.92 -21.55 17.59
CA SER A 172 19.57 -22.13 17.56
C SER A 172 19.23 -22.79 16.22
N TYR A 173 20.05 -22.56 15.21
CA TYR A 173 19.92 -23.13 13.87
C TYR A 173 21.28 -23.10 13.18
N ILE A 174 21.60 -24.13 12.42
CA ILE A 174 22.78 -24.16 11.56
C ILE A 174 22.49 -24.91 10.26
N TYR A 175 23.04 -24.38 9.17
CA TYR A 175 23.03 -24.91 7.83
C TYR A 175 24.47 -24.90 7.32
N LEU A 176 24.96 -26.06 6.91
CA LEU A 176 26.27 -26.21 6.30
C LEU A 176 26.12 -26.88 4.94
N ARG A 177 26.59 -26.20 3.90
CA ARG A 177 26.87 -26.83 2.62
C ARG A 177 28.34 -27.19 2.58
N HIS A 178 28.64 -28.48 2.66
CA HIS A 178 30.01 -28.99 2.69
C HIS A 178 30.22 -30.00 1.58
N SER A 179 31.21 -29.75 0.71
CA SER A 179 31.52 -30.64 -0.44
C SER A 179 30.32 -30.97 -1.33
N GLY A 180 29.40 -30.02 -1.51
CA GLY A 180 28.18 -30.16 -2.32
C GLY A 180 26.98 -30.81 -1.62
N ASN A 181 27.15 -31.39 -0.43
CA ASN A 181 26.07 -31.91 0.39
C ASN A 181 25.55 -30.85 1.37
N ILE A 182 24.29 -30.98 1.78
CA ILE A 182 23.63 -30.07 2.72
C ILE A 182 23.42 -30.81 4.04
N PHE A 183 23.80 -30.17 5.14
CA PHE A 183 23.63 -30.65 6.50
C PHE A 183 22.94 -29.56 7.33
N ILE A 184 21.90 -29.93 8.06
CA ILE A 184 21.12 -29.01 8.89
C ILE A 184 21.14 -29.49 10.34
N ASN A 185 21.38 -28.56 11.27
CA ASN A 185 21.41 -28.82 12.71
C ASN A 185 22.27 -30.04 13.08
N GLU A 186 21.68 -31.06 13.71
CA GLU A 186 22.34 -32.27 14.20
C GLU A 186 23.00 -33.11 13.11
N GLU A 187 22.55 -33.01 11.85
CA GLU A 187 23.19 -33.70 10.72
C GLU A 187 24.67 -33.29 10.55
N ILE A 188 25.06 -32.12 11.04
CA ILE A 188 26.44 -31.64 11.00
C ILE A 188 27.34 -32.45 11.94
N CYS A 189 26.79 -33.06 12.99
CA CYS A 189 27.57 -33.80 13.97
C CYS A 189 28.24 -35.05 13.34
N ASP A 190 27.66 -35.60 12.27
CA ASP A 190 28.22 -36.73 11.52
C ASP A 190 29.53 -36.37 10.78
N LEU A 191 29.80 -35.07 10.59
CA LEU A 191 31.01 -34.58 9.94
C LEU A 191 32.19 -34.36 10.90
N ILE A 192 31.96 -34.47 12.21
CA ILE A 192 32.98 -34.17 13.21
C ILE A 192 34.09 -35.22 13.16
N SER A 193 35.30 -34.78 12.84
CA SER A 193 36.52 -35.60 12.94
C SER A 193 37.35 -35.15 14.14
N GLY A 194 37.44 -35.99 15.16
CA GLY A 194 38.00 -35.63 16.46
C GLY A 194 37.09 -34.66 17.21
N ASN A 195 37.24 -33.35 16.96
CA ASN A 195 36.45 -32.27 17.56
C ASN A 195 36.21 -31.12 16.56
N ARG A 196 36.48 -31.32 15.27
CA ARG A 196 36.57 -30.25 14.30
C ARG A 196 35.93 -30.63 12.98
N ILE A 197 35.45 -29.60 12.28
CA ILE A 197 35.06 -29.65 10.88
C ILE A 197 35.93 -28.65 10.15
N ASP A 198 36.78 -29.14 9.27
CA ASP A 198 37.59 -28.31 8.38
C ASP A 198 36.71 -27.83 7.23
N LEU A 199 36.66 -26.51 7.05
CA LEU A 199 35.85 -25.90 6.01
C LEU A 199 36.72 -25.53 4.81
N HIS A 200 36.25 -25.87 3.62
CA HIS A 200 37.01 -25.77 2.37
C HIS A 200 36.42 -24.71 1.45
N GLN A 201 37.14 -24.44 0.36
CA GLN A 201 36.68 -23.54 -0.69
C GLN A 201 35.32 -24.00 -1.25
N GLY A 202 34.39 -23.06 -1.40
CA GLY A 202 33.05 -23.32 -1.92
C GLY A 202 32.04 -23.77 -0.86
N ASP A 203 32.48 -24.05 0.37
CA ASP A 203 31.57 -24.30 1.48
C ASP A 203 30.82 -23.02 1.87
N TYR A 204 29.60 -23.22 2.36
CA TYR A 204 28.73 -22.15 2.83
C TYR A 204 28.15 -22.51 4.18
N LEU A 205 28.33 -21.62 5.15
CA LEU A 205 27.86 -21.79 6.52
C LEU A 205 26.87 -20.68 6.85
N LYS A 206 25.71 -21.06 7.39
CA LYS A 206 24.67 -20.16 7.87
C LYS A 206 24.18 -20.61 9.23
N PHE A 207 24.14 -19.73 10.22
CA PHE A 207 23.62 -20.07 11.55
C PHE A 207 22.95 -18.90 12.23
N VAL A 208 22.11 -19.20 13.22
CA VAL A 208 21.45 -18.20 14.08
C VAL A 208 22.09 -18.26 15.46
N VAL A 209 22.72 -17.16 15.88
CA VAL A 209 23.39 -17.09 17.19
C VAL A 209 22.35 -16.97 18.31
N ALA A 210 22.48 -17.78 19.37
CA ALA A 210 21.56 -17.73 20.51
C ALA A 210 21.97 -16.66 21.54
N GLU A 211 23.22 -16.21 21.51
CA GLU A 211 23.81 -15.21 22.40
C GLU A 211 24.59 -14.15 21.56
N PRO A 212 24.88 -12.96 22.12
CA PRO A 212 25.69 -11.98 21.43
C PRO A 212 27.10 -12.50 21.16
N VAL A 213 27.61 -12.28 19.95
CA VAL A 213 28.97 -12.68 19.55
C VAL A 213 29.69 -11.52 18.87
N TYR A 214 31.01 -11.56 18.89
CA TYR A 214 31.87 -10.67 18.13
C TYR A 214 32.41 -11.39 16.91
N VAL A 215 32.26 -10.77 15.74
CA VAL A 215 33.01 -11.13 14.53
C VAL A 215 34.27 -10.29 14.51
N LEU A 216 35.41 -10.95 14.57
CA LEU A 216 36.72 -10.35 14.77
C LEU A 216 37.66 -10.74 13.64
N ALA A 217 38.39 -9.76 13.12
CA ALA A 217 39.51 -9.98 12.23
C ALA A 217 40.71 -9.17 12.69
N ARG A 218 41.79 -9.85 13.09
CA ARG A 218 43.05 -9.21 13.49
C ARG A 218 44.05 -9.25 12.32
N ARG A 219 44.55 -8.06 11.96
CA ARG A 219 45.68 -7.81 11.06
C ARG A 219 46.67 -6.86 11.76
N ALA A 220 47.09 -5.76 11.13
CA ALA A 220 47.70 -4.61 11.83
C ALA A 220 46.71 -3.87 12.75
N GLU A 221 45.46 -3.70 12.31
CA GLU A 221 44.37 -3.15 13.12
C GLU A 221 43.31 -4.23 13.37
N GLN A 222 42.64 -4.14 14.52
CA GLN A 222 41.57 -5.07 14.89
C GLN A 222 40.23 -4.55 14.37
N GLU A 223 39.65 -5.24 13.40
CA GLU A 223 38.25 -5.04 13.02
C GLU A 223 37.36 -5.87 13.97
N LYS A 224 36.36 -5.22 14.57
CA LYS A 224 35.46 -5.83 15.57
C LYS A 224 34.02 -5.41 15.31
N TYR A 225 33.14 -6.39 15.24
CA TYR A 225 31.71 -6.20 15.02
C TYR A 225 30.91 -6.98 16.05
N LEU A 226 30.10 -6.29 16.86
CA LEU A 226 29.17 -6.92 17.79
C LEU A 226 27.91 -7.34 17.04
N ILE A 227 27.61 -8.63 17.08
CA ILE A 227 26.42 -9.24 16.51
C ILE A 227 25.49 -9.65 17.66
N PRO A 228 24.29 -9.07 17.76
CA PRO A 228 23.33 -9.44 18.81
C PRO A 228 22.84 -10.88 18.70
N SER A 229 22.33 -11.43 19.81
CA SER A 229 21.58 -12.69 19.82
C SER A 229 20.40 -12.66 18.86
N ASN A 230 19.99 -13.82 18.36
CA ASN A 230 18.95 -14.00 17.34
C ASN A 230 19.28 -13.26 16.03
N SER A 231 20.55 -13.23 15.66
CA SER A 231 21.01 -12.76 14.34
C SER A 231 21.46 -13.95 13.49
N ILE A 232 21.23 -13.86 12.19
CA ILE A 232 21.81 -14.76 11.21
C ILE A 232 23.26 -14.30 10.94
N ILE A 233 24.17 -15.25 10.85
CA ILE A 233 25.51 -15.07 10.29
C ILE A 233 25.65 -16.04 9.12
N GLU A 234 26.04 -15.51 7.96
CA GLU A 234 26.34 -16.27 6.75
C GLU A 234 27.81 -16.07 6.39
N ILE A 235 28.50 -17.16 6.11
CA ILE A 235 29.93 -17.18 5.76
C ILE A 235 30.09 -17.97 4.46
N TYR A 236 30.65 -17.32 3.46
CA TYR A 236 31.07 -17.94 2.21
C TYR A 236 32.59 -17.99 2.12
N ILE A 237 33.14 -19.13 1.70
CA ILE A 237 34.59 -19.38 1.66
C ILE A 237 35.07 -19.33 0.21
N ASP A 238 35.76 -18.24 -0.14
CA ASP A 238 36.03 -17.84 -1.53
C ASP A 238 37.28 -18.54 -2.16
N ILE A 239 38.37 -18.72 -1.40
CA ILE A 239 39.64 -19.29 -1.92
C ILE A 239 40.11 -20.46 -1.06
N GLU A 240 40.85 -21.38 -1.69
CA GLU A 240 41.62 -22.47 -1.09
C GLU A 240 42.35 -21.96 0.17
N VAL A 241 41.68 -22.14 1.31
CA VAL A 241 42.20 -21.77 2.62
C VAL A 241 43.42 -22.64 2.82
N SER A 242 44.60 -22.03 2.91
CA SER A 242 45.76 -22.75 3.42
C SER A 242 45.41 -23.15 4.86
N LYS A 243 44.96 -24.40 5.07
CA LYS A 243 44.68 -25.06 6.37
C LYS A 243 44.48 -24.10 7.55
N GLY A 244 43.24 -23.86 7.97
CA GLY A 244 43.03 -23.07 9.19
C GLY A 244 41.65 -22.48 9.43
N PHE A 245 40.70 -22.59 8.51
CA PHE A 245 39.30 -22.23 8.77
C PHE A 245 38.51 -23.46 9.20
N GLN A 246 38.09 -23.48 10.45
CA GLN A 246 37.50 -24.66 11.08
C GLN A 246 36.37 -24.24 12.02
N MET A 247 35.37 -25.11 12.11
CA MET A 247 34.44 -25.14 13.24
C MET A 247 35.03 -26.08 14.29
N ASN A 248 35.12 -25.63 15.54
CA ASN A 248 35.69 -26.40 16.64
C ASN A 248 34.62 -26.63 17.73
N PHE A 249 34.33 -27.91 17.97
CA PHE A 249 33.37 -28.41 18.97
C PHE A 249 34.04 -28.86 20.28
N GLY A 250 35.38 -28.77 20.41
CA GLY A 250 36.10 -29.44 21.50
C GLY A 250 35.68 -29.08 22.94
N ARG A 251 35.36 -27.80 23.22
CA ARG A 251 34.73 -27.37 24.49
C ARG A 251 33.21 -27.17 24.36
N GLY A 252 32.70 -27.39 23.16
CA GLY A 252 31.32 -27.19 22.79
C GLY A 252 30.51 -28.47 22.94
N ASN A 253 29.39 -28.52 22.24
CA ASN A 253 28.47 -29.64 22.22
C ASN A 253 27.89 -29.80 20.81
N CYS A 254 27.61 -31.03 20.41
CA CYS A 254 26.90 -31.33 19.16
C CYS A 254 25.81 -32.35 19.49
N GLU A 255 24.92 -31.95 20.39
CA GLU A 255 23.76 -32.74 20.82
C GLU A 255 22.47 -32.09 20.31
N GLU A 256 21.41 -32.88 20.22
CA GLU A 256 20.10 -32.42 19.77
C GLU A 256 19.60 -31.25 20.64
N GLY A 257 19.36 -30.10 20.01
CA GLY A 257 18.91 -28.89 20.70
C GLY A 257 20.00 -28.10 21.45
N ASP A 258 21.25 -28.56 21.47
CA ASP A 258 22.40 -27.84 22.06
C ASP A 258 23.65 -27.96 21.18
N ILE A 259 23.68 -27.14 20.13
CA ILE A 259 24.82 -27.03 19.22
C ILE A 259 25.67 -25.83 19.65
N ARG A 260 26.91 -26.12 20.07
CA ARG A 260 27.89 -25.12 20.52
C ARG A 260 29.23 -25.36 19.85
N PHE A 261 29.76 -24.34 19.19
CA PHE A 261 31.07 -24.40 18.56
C PHE A 261 31.72 -23.03 18.57
N SER A 262 33.00 -23.00 18.23
CA SER A 262 33.71 -21.77 17.86
C SER A 262 34.15 -21.81 16.41
N ILE A 263 34.29 -20.64 15.80
CA ILE A 263 34.83 -20.49 14.44
C ILE A 263 36.16 -19.78 14.53
N THR A 264 37.20 -20.42 14.00
CA THR A 264 38.56 -19.87 13.93
C THR A 264 39.11 -20.00 12.53
N GLY A 265 39.83 -18.97 12.09
CA GLY A 265 40.47 -18.86 10.79
C GLY A 265 41.86 -18.26 10.90
N HIS A 266 42.89 -18.96 10.42
CA HIS A 266 44.26 -18.42 10.40
C HIS A 266 44.90 -18.52 9.01
N GLY A 267 45.68 -17.49 8.65
CA GLY A 267 46.56 -17.51 7.48
C GLY A 267 45.98 -16.85 6.23
N SER A 268 46.19 -17.45 5.06
CA SER A 268 45.67 -17.00 3.76
C SER A 268 44.20 -17.39 3.62
N LEU A 269 43.34 -16.65 4.32
CA LEU A 269 41.90 -16.84 4.33
C LEU A 269 41.23 -15.73 3.49
N ILE A 270 40.27 -16.10 2.65
CA ILE A 270 39.33 -15.16 2.04
C ILE A 270 37.92 -15.67 2.31
N ILE A 271 37.23 -14.97 3.20
CA ILE A 271 35.84 -15.27 3.56
C ILE A 271 35.00 -14.01 3.43
N THR A 272 33.76 -14.20 3.00
CA THR A 272 32.77 -13.15 2.92
C THR A 272 31.70 -13.41 3.96
N VAL A 273 31.52 -12.45 4.88
CA VAL A 273 30.59 -12.57 6.01
C VAL A 273 29.46 -11.56 5.86
N SER A 274 28.24 -12.05 6.07
CA SER A 274 27.03 -11.24 6.19
C SER A 274 26.35 -11.56 7.53
N SER A 275 25.83 -10.54 8.20
CA SER A 275 25.07 -10.71 9.43
C SER A 275 23.94 -9.72 9.54
N TYR A 276 22.76 -10.22 9.93
CA TYR A 276 21.54 -9.45 10.04
C TYR A 276 20.57 -10.09 11.04
N ASP A 277 19.63 -9.31 11.55
CA ASP A 277 18.56 -9.80 12.45
C ASP A 277 17.81 -11.00 11.86
N ASN A 278 17.51 -12.02 12.67
CA ASN A 278 16.63 -13.14 12.28
C ASN A 278 15.14 -12.77 12.43
N THR A 279 14.75 -11.59 11.92
CA THR A 279 13.37 -11.12 11.98
C THR A 279 12.98 -10.46 10.67
N PHE A 280 11.83 -10.86 10.13
CA PHE A 280 11.34 -10.37 8.85
C PHE A 280 9.90 -9.85 8.98
N PRO A 281 9.56 -8.75 8.32
CA PRO A 281 8.22 -8.19 8.37
C PRO A 281 7.32 -8.94 7.39
N ASN A 282 6.12 -9.33 7.80
CA ASN A 282 5.10 -9.82 6.88
C ASN A 282 4.54 -8.65 6.08
N LEU A 283 4.68 -8.72 4.76
CA LEU A 283 4.19 -7.71 3.82
C LEU A 283 2.90 -8.20 3.19
N THR A 284 1.86 -7.37 3.19
CA THR A 284 0.59 -7.68 2.54
C THR A 284 0.12 -6.50 1.71
N SER A 285 -0.47 -6.78 0.54
CA SER A 285 -1.20 -5.82 -0.26
C SER A 285 -2.49 -6.48 -0.72
N THR A 286 -3.62 -5.88 -0.37
CA THR A 286 -4.95 -6.40 -0.71
C THR A 286 -5.68 -5.36 -1.54
N TYR A 287 -6.17 -5.76 -2.71
CA TYR A 287 -7.03 -4.94 -3.54
C TYR A 287 -8.48 -5.22 -3.21
N ASN A 288 -9.15 -4.24 -2.62
CA ASN A 288 -10.57 -4.30 -2.34
C ASN A 288 -11.32 -3.55 -3.44
N ARG A 289 -12.32 -4.20 -4.01
CA ARG A 289 -13.16 -3.61 -5.05
C ARG A 289 -14.18 -2.68 -4.42
N SER A 290 -14.64 -1.70 -5.18
CA SER A 290 -15.72 -0.80 -4.78
C SER A 290 -16.99 -1.53 -4.33
N ARG A 291 -17.27 -2.70 -4.93
CA ARG A 291 -18.40 -3.54 -4.54
C ARG A 291 -18.26 -4.11 -3.13
N ASP A 292 -17.05 -4.49 -2.72
CA ASP A 292 -16.79 -5.02 -1.37
C ASP A 292 -17.15 -3.96 -0.32
N PHE A 293 -16.75 -2.70 -0.55
CA PHE A 293 -17.11 -1.57 0.31
C PHE A 293 -18.60 -1.23 0.27
N TYR A 294 -19.23 -1.33 -0.89
CA TYR A 294 -20.66 -1.10 -1.04
C TYR A 294 -21.50 -2.11 -0.26
N ASP A 295 -21.17 -3.40 -0.35
CA ASP A 295 -21.91 -4.46 0.37
C ASP A 295 -21.71 -4.35 1.90
N LEU A 296 -20.59 -3.77 2.35
CA LEU A 296 -20.33 -3.46 3.76
C LEU A 296 -20.88 -2.10 4.21
N SER A 297 -21.42 -1.27 3.30
CA SER A 297 -21.82 0.12 3.59
C SER A 297 -20.70 0.99 4.16
N GLU A 298 -19.48 0.82 3.64
CA GLU A 298 -18.27 1.57 4.02
C GLU A 298 -17.84 2.52 2.89
N PRO A 299 -18.54 3.65 2.67
CA PRO A 299 -18.15 4.59 1.63
C PRO A 299 -16.81 5.26 1.96
N LEU A 300 -16.05 5.61 0.92
CA LEU A 300 -14.88 6.48 1.02
C LEU A 300 -15.28 7.84 1.61
N TYR A 301 -16.37 8.41 1.08
CA TYR A 301 -16.95 9.65 1.59
C TYR A 301 -18.47 9.61 1.56
N THR A 302 -19.06 10.20 2.59
CA THR A 302 -20.48 10.51 2.68
C THR A 302 -20.65 12.02 2.69
N ILE A 303 -21.42 12.55 1.74
CA ILE A 303 -21.74 13.98 1.67
C ILE A 303 -23.25 14.10 1.78
N ALA A 304 -23.75 14.44 2.98
CA ALA A 304 -25.16 14.74 3.19
C ALA A 304 -25.38 16.26 3.25
N PHE A 305 -26.41 16.71 2.53
CA PHE A 305 -26.83 18.09 2.42
C PHE A 305 -28.29 18.18 2.82
N ILE A 306 -28.54 18.82 3.96
CA ILE A 306 -29.85 18.87 4.63
C ILE A 306 -30.16 20.32 4.93
N ASN A 307 -31.33 20.77 4.52
CA ASN A 307 -31.81 22.15 4.73
C ASN A 307 -30.73 23.20 4.39
N LYS A 308 -30.13 23.04 3.20
CA LYS A 308 -29.08 23.91 2.65
C LYS A 308 -27.74 23.92 3.38
N THR A 309 -27.49 22.93 4.23
CA THR A 309 -26.24 22.82 5.01
C THR A 309 -25.67 21.42 4.93
N PHE A 310 -24.35 21.29 4.99
CA PHE A 310 -23.70 19.98 5.06
C PHE A 310 -23.80 19.42 6.48
N VAL A 311 -24.27 18.18 6.60
CA VAL A 311 -24.45 17.49 7.87
C VAL A 311 -23.63 16.22 7.87
N GLU A 312 -22.88 15.98 8.94
CA GLU A 312 -22.06 14.76 9.12
C GLU A 312 -22.65 13.83 10.18
N ASP A 313 -23.54 14.34 11.04
CA ASP A 313 -24.16 13.55 12.10
C ASP A 313 -25.18 12.55 11.53
N GLU A 314 -24.86 11.27 11.65
CA GLU A 314 -25.65 10.16 11.11
C GLU A 314 -27.06 10.10 11.72
N ALA A 315 -27.22 10.48 13.00
CA ALA A 315 -28.51 10.51 13.66
C ALA A 315 -29.43 11.58 13.04
N THR A 316 -28.89 12.77 12.79
CA THR A 316 -29.61 13.87 12.12
C THR A 316 -30.00 13.48 10.69
N ILE A 317 -29.10 12.85 9.94
CA ILE A 317 -29.37 12.39 8.57
C ILE A 317 -30.52 11.37 8.57
N LYS A 318 -30.42 10.33 9.40
CA LYS A 318 -31.47 9.30 9.52
C LYS A 318 -32.80 9.90 9.96
N ALA A 319 -32.80 10.84 10.90
CA ALA A 319 -34.00 11.51 11.37
C ALA A 319 -34.65 12.35 10.26
N SER A 320 -33.88 13.06 9.42
CA SER A 320 -34.40 13.79 8.26
C SER A 320 -35.04 12.84 7.25
N MET A 321 -34.32 11.78 6.86
CA MET A 321 -34.83 10.77 5.93
C MET A 321 -36.11 10.10 6.42
N GLN A 322 -36.23 9.82 7.73
CA GLN A 322 -37.44 9.22 8.33
C GLN A 322 -38.67 10.15 8.33
N ARG A 323 -38.45 11.48 8.36
CA ARG A 323 -39.55 12.46 8.25
C ARG A 323 -40.05 12.61 6.82
N SER A 324 -39.22 12.25 5.83
CA SER A 324 -39.57 12.37 4.43
C SER A 324 -40.68 11.39 4.01
N PRO A 325 -41.68 11.83 3.24
CA PRO A 325 -42.69 10.93 2.68
C PRO A 325 -42.15 10.02 1.56
N TRP A 326 -40.96 10.30 1.02
CA TRP A 326 -40.32 9.50 -0.03
C TRP A 326 -38.79 9.65 0.03
N ILE A 327 -38.07 8.63 -0.45
CA ILE A 327 -36.63 8.66 -0.65
C ILE A 327 -36.38 8.02 -2.02
N GLU A 328 -35.68 8.73 -2.90
CA GLU A 328 -35.33 8.24 -4.22
C GLU A 328 -33.85 7.82 -4.24
N PRO A 329 -33.56 6.51 -4.30
CA PRO A 329 -32.20 6.02 -4.47
C PRO A 329 -31.83 5.90 -5.96
N VAL A 330 -30.67 6.43 -6.33
CA VAL A 330 -30.04 6.18 -7.63
C VAL A 330 -28.62 5.71 -7.41
N GLU A 331 -28.25 4.61 -8.05
CA GLU A 331 -26.90 4.08 -8.02
C GLU A 331 -26.34 3.92 -9.43
N ARG A 332 -25.04 4.16 -9.57
CA ARG A 332 -24.33 3.90 -10.83
C ARG A 332 -22.91 3.45 -10.57
N THR A 333 -22.49 2.51 -11.41
CA THR A 333 -21.10 2.07 -11.49
C THR A 333 -20.37 2.89 -12.55
N PHE A 334 -19.21 3.39 -12.18
CA PHE A 334 -18.32 4.14 -13.05
C PHE A 334 -16.91 3.59 -12.99
N VAL A 335 -16.12 4.03 -13.94
CA VAL A 335 -14.68 3.83 -13.95
C VAL A 335 -14.04 5.16 -13.56
N PHE A 336 -13.12 5.14 -12.61
CA PHE A 336 -12.32 6.29 -12.21
C PHE A 336 -10.91 6.16 -12.73
N LEU A 337 -10.38 7.29 -13.18
CA LEU A 337 -8.99 7.45 -13.51
C LEU A 337 -8.23 7.85 -12.24
N ARG A 338 -7.30 7.00 -11.79
CA ARG A 338 -6.47 7.26 -10.61
C ARG A 338 -4.98 7.23 -10.98
N PRO A 339 -4.45 8.26 -11.65
CA PRO A 339 -3.02 8.39 -11.83
C PRO A 339 -2.43 8.97 -10.55
N VAL A 340 -1.61 8.21 -9.85
CA VAL A 340 -0.80 8.79 -8.77
C VAL A 340 0.64 8.72 -9.20
N TYR A 341 1.23 9.89 -9.42
CA TYR A 341 2.66 10.03 -9.58
C TYR A 341 3.06 11.28 -8.82
N ASN A 342 3.19 11.11 -7.51
CA ASN A 342 3.60 12.17 -6.59
C ASN A 342 4.63 11.60 -5.64
N LEU A 343 5.89 11.61 -6.07
CA LEU A 343 6.99 11.15 -5.24
C LEU A 343 7.19 12.01 -4.00
N SER A 344 6.68 13.25 -4.00
CA SER A 344 6.77 14.21 -2.89
C SER A 344 5.69 14.04 -1.81
N ALA A 345 4.71 13.15 -2.00
CA ALA A 345 3.66 12.93 -1.02
C ALA A 345 4.20 12.35 0.30
N GLY A 346 3.46 12.60 1.39
CA GLY A 346 3.78 12.10 2.73
C GLY A 346 3.55 10.59 2.90
N PRO A 347 3.87 10.03 4.08
CA PRO A 347 3.62 8.63 4.36
C PRO A 347 2.12 8.31 4.38
N SER A 348 1.72 7.19 3.76
CA SER A 348 0.34 6.69 3.71
C SER A 348 0.32 5.19 3.44
N ASP A 349 -0.64 4.50 4.06
CA ASP A 349 -0.96 3.09 3.83
C ASP A 349 -2.14 2.89 2.84
N GLU A 350 -2.79 3.98 2.43
CA GLU A 350 -3.90 3.98 1.46
C GLU A 350 -3.56 4.69 0.14
N GLU A 351 -2.70 5.71 0.19
CA GLU A 351 -2.33 6.54 -0.95
C GLU A 351 -0.89 6.23 -1.41
N PRO A 352 -0.71 5.60 -2.59
CA PRO A 352 0.62 5.34 -3.12
C PRO A 352 1.29 6.62 -3.64
N LEU A 353 2.62 6.68 -3.60
CA LEU A 353 3.42 7.67 -4.35
C LEU A 353 3.31 7.47 -5.86
N VAL A 354 3.28 6.19 -6.29
CA VAL A 354 3.16 5.79 -7.69
C VAL A 354 2.04 4.77 -7.83
N TYR A 355 1.12 5.02 -8.74
CA TYR A 355 0.06 4.10 -9.13
C TYR A 355 -0.26 4.26 -10.61
N GLY A 356 -0.04 3.19 -11.37
CA GLY A 356 -0.37 3.16 -12.77
C GLY A 356 -0.11 1.82 -13.42
N PHE A 357 -0.44 1.74 -14.71
CA PHE A 357 -0.23 0.59 -15.56
C PHE A 357 1.02 0.80 -16.41
N MET A 358 1.93 -0.15 -16.40
CA MET A 358 3.18 -0.05 -17.16
C MET A 358 2.94 -0.42 -18.63
N LYS A 359 3.01 0.58 -19.52
CA LYS A 359 2.83 0.41 -20.97
C LYS A 359 3.98 -0.32 -21.63
N TYR A 360 5.19 -0.11 -21.12
CA TYR A 360 6.43 -0.63 -21.66
C TYR A 360 7.24 -1.39 -20.60
N LYS A 361 8.17 -2.22 -21.07
CA LYS A 361 9.19 -2.82 -20.22
C LYS A 361 10.22 -1.76 -19.84
N VAL A 362 10.60 -1.72 -18.57
CA VAL A 362 11.75 -0.94 -18.11
C VAL A 362 13.03 -1.47 -18.72
N MET A 363 13.97 -0.57 -18.99
CA MET A 363 15.28 -0.97 -19.50
C MET A 363 16.13 -1.58 -18.38
N ASP A 364 17.12 -2.38 -18.77
CA ASP A 364 18.14 -2.81 -17.82
C ASP A 364 18.98 -1.59 -17.38
N GLY A 365 19.24 -1.48 -16.07
CA GLY A 365 20.01 -0.38 -15.49
C GLY A 365 19.18 0.78 -14.96
N GLU A 366 17.85 0.77 -15.10
CA GLU A 366 16.99 1.74 -14.41
C GLU A 366 17.09 1.56 -12.89
N VAL A 367 17.09 2.68 -12.16
CA VAL A 367 17.28 2.69 -10.70
C VAL A 367 16.26 3.61 -10.02
N VAL A 368 15.97 3.31 -8.76
CA VAL A 368 15.33 4.24 -7.83
C VAL A 368 16.39 4.78 -6.88
N ARG A 369 16.47 6.09 -6.77
CA ARG A 369 17.39 6.77 -5.87
C ARG A 369 16.62 7.44 -4.74
N ILE A 370 17.11 7.25 -3.53
CA ILE A 370 16.58 7.85 -2.32
C ILE A 370 17.70 8.69 -1.71
N LYS A 371 17.51 10.01 -1.66
CA LYS A 371 18.45 10.94 -1.03
C LYS A 371 17.89 11.40 0.31
N VAL A 372 18.73 11.39 1.33
CA VAL A 372 18.41 11.85 2.68
C VAL A 372 19.40 12.95 3.05
N ASN A 373 18.88 14.15 3.25
CA ASN A 373 19.65 15.34 3.63
C ASN A 373 19.38 15.70 5.09
N SER A 374 19.54 14.73 5.98
CA SER A 374 19.33 14.89 7.42
C SER A 374 20.54 14.41 8.20
N SER A 375 20.99 15.23 9.15
CA SER A 375 22.03 14.84 10.12
C SER A 375 21.48 13.95 11.25
N SER A 376 20.16 14.00 11.46
CA SER A 376 19.46 13.20 12.46
C SER A 376 19.30 11.76 12.00
N TYR A 377 19.31 10.85 12.98
CA TYR A 377 18.93 9.46 12.71
C TYR A 377 17.42 9.37 12.47
N GLY A 378 17.05 8.69 11.40
CA GLY A 378 15.67 8.43 11.04
C GLY A 378 15.56 7.19 10.17
N ASN A 379 14.34 6.92 9.73
CA ASN A 379 14.04 5.81 8.85
C ASN A 379 12.84 6.11 7.96
N LEU A 380 12.74 5.37 6.86
CA LEU A 380 11.54 5.28 6.05
C LEU A 380 11.32 3.85 5.57
N THR A 381 10.06 3.53 5.31
CA THR A 381 9.66 2.26 4.71
C THR A 381 8.98 2.54 3.38
N LEU A 382 9.49 1.94 2.31
CA LEU A 382 8.78 1.84 1.04
C LEU A 382 8.19 0.46 0.86
N ILE A 383 6.98 0.40 0.34
CA ILE A 383 6.37 -0.84 -0.15
C ILE A 383 6.23 -0.71 -1.65
N SER A 384 6.77 -1.67 -2.39
CA SER A 384 6.69 -1.71 -3.84
C SER A 384 5.92 -2.94 -4.26
N GLN A 385 5.12 -2.79 -5.32
CA GLN A 385 4.42 -3.90 -5.94
C GLN A 385 4.44 -3.80 -7.46
N LEU A 386 4.73 -4.91 -8.12
CA LEU A 386 4.62 -5.08 -9.56
C LEU A 386 3.77 -6.31 -9.87
N GLY A 387 2.54 -6.10 -10.34
CA GLY A 387 1.58 -7.19 -10.47
C GLY A 387 1.29 -7.84 -9.11
N THR A 388 1.76 -9.06 -8.90
CA THR A 388 1.61 -9.81 -7.63
C THR A 388 2.88 -9.82 -6.77
N GLU A 389 4.00 -9.33 -7.29
CA GLU A 389 5.27 -9.29 -6.55
C GLU A 389 5.28 -8.11 -5.59
N ILE A 390 5.38 -8.37 -4.29
CA ILE A 390 5.43 -7.35 -3.24
C ILE A 390 6.81 -7.38 -2.58
N ARG A 391 7.41 -6.21 -2.40
CA ARG A 391 8.70 -6.04 -1.73
C ARG A 391 8.65 -4.89 -0.74
N GLY A 392 9.46 -4.99 0.31
CA GLY A 392 9.58 -3.96 1.33
C GLY A 392 11.00 -3.45 1.35
N PHE A 393 11.17 -2.13 1.32
CA PHE A 393 12.46 -1.47 1.32
C PHE A 393 12.55 -0.52 2.51
N PHE A 394 13.37 -0.89 3.47
CA PHE A 394 13.56 -0.12 4.70
C PHE A 394 14.88 0.62 4.64
N VAL A 395 14.84 1.95 4.70
CA VAL A 395 16.01 2.82 4.69
C VAL A 395 16.15 3.45 6.07
N TYR A 396 17.34 3.44 6.65
CA TYR A 396 17.58 3.91 8.01
C TYR A 396 18.99 4.45 8.18
N GLY A 397 19.18 5.37 9.12
CA GLY A 397 20.49 5.95 9.42
C GLY A 397 20.44 7.47 9.41
N ASN A 398 21.51 8.10 8.95
CA ASN A 398 21.60 9.54 8.70
C ASN A 398 22.35 9.79 7.38
N GLN A 399 22.58 11.03 7.00
CA GLN A 399 23.27 11.37 5.75
C GLN A 399 24.68 10.74 5.61
N SER A 400 25.40 10.51 6.72
CA SER A 400 26.76 9.94 6.70
C SER A 400 26.80 8.40 6.78
N ASP A 401 25.79 7.79 7.40
CA ASP A 401 25.70 6.34 7.64
C ASP A 401 24.31 5.82 7.25
N LEU A 402 23.93 6.09 6.00
CA LEU A 402 22.65 5.65 5.46
C LEU A 402 22.76 4.18 5.03
N ASN A 403 21.85 3.34 5.51
CA ASN A 403 21.76 1.92 5.16
C ASN A 403 20.34 1.59 4.73
N ALA A 404 20.19 0.50 3.97
CA ALA A 404 18.89 -0.02 3.63
C ALA A 404 18.86 -1.53 3.50
N THR A 405 17.66 -2.06 3.66
CA THR A 405 17.36 -3.48 3.60
C THR A 405 16.12 -3.69 2.74
N LEU A 406 16.29 -4.44 1.67
CA LEU A 406 15.24 -4.95 0.81
C LEU A 406 14.85 -6.34 1.28
N VAL A 407 13.56 -6.56 1.52
CA VAL A 407 12.98 -7.84 1.88
C VAL A 407 11.93 -8.23 0.86
N TRP A 408 11.95 -9.49 0.44
CA TRP A 408 10.91 -10.10 -0.37
C TRP A 408 10.74 -11.57 -0.01
N TYR A 409 9.71 -12.18 -0.57
CA TYR A 409 9.35 -13.57 -0.33
C TYR A 409 9.26 -14.32 -1.65
N GLU A 410 9.88 -15.49 -1.70
CA GLU A 410 9.79 -16.42 -2.82
C GLU A 410 9.04 -17.68 -2.39
N TYR A 411 8.27 -18.27 -3.29
CA TYR A 411 7.60 -19.54 -3.06
C TYR A 411 8.32 -20.64 -3.83
N GLU A 412 8.95 -21.55 -3.10
CA GLU A 412 9.61 -22.74 -3.66
C GLU A 412 8.89 -23.97 -3.08
N ASN A 413 8.25 -24.79 -3.92
CA ASN A 413 7.48 -25.97 -3.50
C ASN A 413 6.47 -25.68 -2.36
N GLU A 414 5.62 -24.66 -2.54
CA GLU A 414 4.63 -24.19 -1.55
C GLU A 414 5.24 -23.62 -0.24
N THR A 415 6.56 -23.64 -0.10
CA THR A 415 7.26 -23.07 1.05
C THR A 415 7.63 -21.63 0.78
N ARG A 416 7.19 -20.72 1.67
CA ARG A 416 7.50 -19.29 1.60
C ARG A 416 8.88 -19.02 2.22
N THR A 417 9.87 -18.72 1.39
CA THR A 417 11.24 -18.43 1.81
C THR A 417 11.49 -16.93 1.87
N GLN A 418 12.04 -16.44 2.98
CA GLN A 418 12.41 -15.03 3.11
C GLN A 418 13.73 -14.76 2.38
N LYS A 419 13.80 -13.64 1.68
CA LYS A 419 15.02 -13.16 1.02
C LYS A 419 15.34 -11.75 1.47
N LEU A 420 16.63 -11.45 1.50
CA LEU A 420 17.18 -10.19 1.98
C LEU A 420 18.28 -9.70 1.06
N LYS A 421 18.31 -8.39 0.84
CA LYS A 421 19.45 -7.71 0.24
C LYS A 421 19.69 -6.37 0.92
N SER A 422 20.94 -6.03 1.16
CA SER A 422 21.29 -4.77 1.84
C SER A 422 21.97 -3.81 0.89
N TYR A 423 21.80 -2.52 1.18
CA TYR A 423 22.41 -1.43 0.45
C TYR A 423 23.06 -0.49 1.44
N LYS A 424 24.23 0.02 1.08
CA LYS A 424 24.89 1.09 1.81
C LYS A 424 24.80 2.36 0.99
N GLY A 425 24.37 3.44 1.63
CA GLY A 425 24.32 4.74 1.03
C GLY A 425 25.71 5.37 0.92
N PHE A 426 25.84 6.26 -0.06
CA PHE A 426 27.03 7.09 -0.25
C PHE A 426 26.59 8.55 -0.34
N ASN A 427 27.16 9.43 0.48
CA ASN A 427 26.78 10.85 0.57
C ASN A 427 25.25 11.04 0.71
N GLY A 428 24.64 10.37 1.70
CA GLY A 428 23.20 10.45 1.95
C GLY A 428 22.32 9.83 0.87
N THR A 429 22.87 9.10 -0.08
CA THR A 429 22.14 8.58 -1.24
C THR A 429 22.19 7.06 -1.27
N ILE A 430 21.02 6.42 -1.36
CA ILE A 430 20.88 5.00 -1.70
C ILE A 430 20.36 4.88 -3.12
N THR A 431 20.97 4.00 -3.90
CA THR A 431 20.52 3.65 -5.25
C THR A 431 20.21 2.17 -5.28
N VAL A 432 18.97 1.83 -5.64
CA VAL A 432 18.49 0.45 -5.77
C VAL A 432 18.06 0.22 -7.22
N PRO A 433 18.51 -0.87 -7.88
CA PRO A 433 18.03 -1.21 -9.22
C PRO A 433 16.52 -1.40 -9.23
N PHE A 434 15.84 -0.88 -10.26
CA PHE A 434 14.39 -1.03 -10.42
C PHE A 434 13.98 -2.50 -10.36
N LYS A 435 14.69 -3.35 -11.10
CA LYS A 435 14.49 -4.81 -11.10
C LYS A 435 14.54 -5.42 -9.70
N GLU A 436 15.35 -4.87 -8.80
CA GLU A 436 15.48 -5.40 -7.45
C GLU A 436 14.35 -4.87 -6.55
N LEU A 437 14.02 -3.59 -6.66
CA LEU A 437 12.94 -2.98 -5.87
C LEU A 437 11.55 -3.51 -6.27
N PHE A 438 11.31 -3.79 -7.56
CA PHE A 438 10.02 -4.25 -8.07
C PHE A 438 10.00 -5.72 -8.50
N GLY A 439 11.18 -6.34 -8.59
CA GLY A 439 11.38 -7.77 -8.80
C GLY A 439 11.58 -8.26 -10.22
N SER A 440 11.13 -7.48 -11.21
CA SER A 440 11.31 -7.82 -12.61
C SER A 440 11.47 -6.59 -13.48
N THR A 441 12.15 -6.74 -14.62
CA THR A 441 12.14 -5.77 -15.72
C THR A 441 11.02 -6.03 -16.72
N ASP A 442 10.35 -7.18 -16.61
CA ASP A 442 9.14 -7.48 -17.36
C ASP A 442 7.95 -6.75 -16.75
N THR A 443 7.91 -5.43 -16.91
CA THR A 443 6.88 -4.56 -16.34
C THR A 443 5.67 -4.40 -17.23
N GLN A 444 5.80 -4.66 -18.53
CA GLN A 444 4.73 -4.42 -19.49
C GLN A 444 3.43 -5.13 -19.09
N ASN A 445 2.34 -4.38 -19.17
CA ASN A 445 1.00 -4.79 -18.81
C ASN A 445 0.78 -5.16 -17.33
N LYS A 446 1.64 -4.68 -16.44
CA LYS A 446 1.51 -4.87 -14.98
C LYS A 446 1.19 -3.55 -14.29
N ILE A 447 0.46 -3.66 -13.19
CA ILE A 447 0.24 -2.54 -12.28
C ILE A 447 1.51 -2.31 -11.49
N LEU A 448 2.00 -1.08 -11.47
CA LEU A 448 3.10 -0.62 -10.65
C LEU A 448 2.55 0.19 -9.48
N LEU A 449 2.93 -0.18 -8.26
CA LEU A 449 2.60 0.58 -7.06
C LEU A 449 3.86 0.82 -6.22
N LEU A 450 3.98 2.03 -5.68
CA LEU A 450 5.01 2.39 -4.71
C LEU A 450 4.36 3.23 -3.61
N TRP A 451 4.50 2.82 -2.35
CA TRP A 451 4.07 3.59 -1.17
C TRP A 451 5.28 4.04 -0.39
N LEU A 452 5.20 5.25 0.15
CA LEU A 452 5.92 5.62 1.35
C LEU A 452 5.03 5.22 2.53
N TYR A 453 5.30 4.06 3.11
CA TYR A 453 4.45 3.50 4.17
C TYR A 453 4.67 4.19 5.51
N SER A 454 5.93 4.47 5.85
CA SER A 454 6.29 5.17 7.08
C SER A 454 7.49 6.07 6.87
N LEU A 455 7.54 7.15 7.66
CA LEU A 455 8.66 8.08 7.75
C LEU A 455 8.79 8.51 9.21
N GLU A 456 9.91 8.18 9.84
CA GLU A 456 10.15 8.44 11.26
C GLU A 456 11.52 9.11 11.47
N GLY A 457 11.58 10.14 12.31
CA GLY A 457 12.84 10.83 12.64
C GLY A 457 13.37 11.80 11.57
N TRP A 458 12.91 11.69 10.31
CA TRP A 458 13.18 12.65 9.25
C TRP A 458 11.94 13.46 8.88
N SER A 459 12.14 14.68 8.42
CA SER A 459 11.06 15.48 7.82
C SER A 459 10.86 15.09 6.36
N ARG A 460 9.65 15.26 5.81
CA ARG A 460 9.38 14.92 4.41
C ARG A 460 10.31 15.69 3.46
N ASP A 461 10.58 16.96 3.72
CA ASP A 461 11.44 17.80 2.87
C ASP A 461 12.93 17.39 2.90
N GLU A 462 13.33 16.53 3.84
CA GLU A 462 14.71 16.00 3.94
C GLU A 462 14.92 14.75 3.07
N VAL A 463 13.85 14.20 2.48
CA VAL A 463 13.88 12.95 1.71
C VAL A 463 13.47 13.21 0.27
N GLU A 464 14.30 12.80 -0.68
CA GLU A 464 13.99 12.85 -2.10
C GLU A 464 13.94 11.42 -2.66
N ILE A 465 12.88 11.09 -3.39
CA ILE A 465 12.73 9.81 -4.10
C ILE A 465 12.64 10.12 -5.58
N GLU A 466 13.50 9.52 -6.38
CA GLU A 466 13.54 9.73 -7.83
C GLU A 466 13.71 8.40 -8.59
N PHE A 467 13.05 8.30 -9.74
CA PHE A 467 13.31 7.24 -10.72
C PHE A 467 14.29 7.76 -11.76
N ILE A 468 15.29 6.96 -12.12
CA ILE A 468 16.30 7.31 -13.12
C ILE A 468 16.38 6.20 -14.16
N PRO A 469 15.98 6.46 -15.42
CA PRO A 469 15.24 7.65 -15.89
C PRO A 469 13.82 7.74 -15.30
N GLU A 470 13.15 8.88 -15.48
CA GLU A 470 11.81 9.11 -14.92
C GLU A 470 10.77 8.16 -15.54
N ILE A 471 10.10 7.32 -14.75
CA ILE A 471 9.16 6.33 -15.32
C ILE A 471 7.79 6.90 -15.75
N ARG A 472 7.54 8.20 -15.57
CA ARG A 472 6.22 8.81 -15.84
C ARG A 472 5.75 8.60 -17.27
N TYR A 473 6.65 8.62 -18.25
CA TYR A 473 6.32 8.38 -19.66
C TYR A 473 6.00 6.91 -19.99
N MET A 474 6.28 5.99 -19.06
CA MET A 474 5.98 4.56 -19.19
C MET A 474 4.69 4.15 -18.47
N LEU A 475 4.18 5.04 -17.61
CA LEU A 475 2.98 4.82 -16.81
C LEU A 475 1.76 5.35 -17.56
N GLU A 476 0.79 4.47 -17.78
CA GLU A 476 -0.58 4.85 -18.14
C GLU A 476 -1.44 4.90 -16.87
N PRO A 477 -2.47 5.76 -16.83
CA PRO A 477 -3.39 5.79 -15.71
C PRO A 477 -4.07 4.44 -15.51
N LYS A 478 -4.26 4.05 -14.25
CA LYS A 478 -5.11 2.90 -13.91
C LYS A 478 -6.57 3.36 -13.79
N PHE A 479 -7.43 2.54 -14.40
CA PHE A 479 -8.88 2.70 -14.38
C PHE A 479 -9.49 1.74 -13.36
N ASP A 480 -10.07 2.27 -12.29
CA ASP A 480 -10.65 1.49 -11.20
C ASP A 480 -12.16 1.62 -11.14
N ASP A 481 -12.83 0.56 -10.68
CA ASP A 481 -14.27 0.57 -10.51
C ASP A 481 -14.66 1.39 -9.29
N ALA A 482 -15.77 2.09 -9.38
CA ALA A 482 -16.41 2.76 -8.26
C ALA A 482 -17.93 2.79 -8.41
N ILE A 483 -18.61 2.96 -7.28
CA ILE A 483 -20.06 3.07 -7.21
C ILE A 483 -20.37 4.42 -6.56
N ILE A 484 -21.20 5.22 -7.22
CA ILE A 484 -21.80 6.40 -6.61
C ILE A 484 -23.25 6.06 -6.33
N LYS A 485 -23.64 6.18 -5.07
CA LYS A 485 -25.03 6.10 -4.64
C LYS A 485 -25.49 7.47 -4.19
N LEU A 486 -26.62 7.91 -4.72
CA LEU A 486 -27.27 9.17 -4.41
C LEU A 486 -28.65 8.86 -3.84
N LEU A 487 -28.94 9.39 -2.67
CA LEU A 487 -30.27 9.40 -2.07
C LEU A 487 -30.78 10.83 -2.10
N VAL A 488 -32.00 11.07 -2.60
CA VAL A 488 -32.66 12.39 -2.57
C VAL A 488 -33.99 12.26 -1.85
N TRP A 489 -34.32 13.23 -1.01
CA TRP A 489 -35.58 13.26 -0.27
C TRP A 489 -36.04 14.70 0.04
N ASP A 490 -37.23 14.82 0.63
CA ASP A 490 -37.76 16.10 1.12
C ASP A 490 -37.53 16.22 2.63
N ASP A 491 -36.95 17.33 3.11
CA ASP A 491 -37.14 17.72 4.51
C ASP A 491 -38.48 18.43 4.65
N ARG A 492 -39.22 18.11 5.71
CA ARG A 492 -40.50 18.75 6.05
C ARG A 492 -40.35 19.72 7.20
#